data_AF-F4KWV9-F1
#
_entry.id   AF-F4KWV9-F1
#
_cell.length_a   1.000
_cell.length_b   1.000
_cell.length_c   1.000
_cell.angle_alpha   90.00
_cell.angle_beta   90.00
_cell.angle_gamma   90.00
#
_symmetry.space_group_name_H-M   'P 1'
#
loop_
_entity.id
_entity.type
_entity.pdbx_description
1 polymer ?
#
loop_
_entity_poly.entity_id
_entity_poly.type
_entity_poly.pdbx_seq_one_letter_code
_entity_poly.pdbx_strand_id
1 'polypeptide(L)' 'MENRFQNQQPPVFDPNTLDEKFEIVFDYDQNGNLRRIKKVRRHEIGPFFNFLLFVAIVVFLIIIVKNYGA' A
#
# COMPACT_ATOMS: atom_id res chain seq x y z
N MET A 1 -23.11 39.70 3.43
CA MET A 1 -22.86 38.36 4.02
C MET A 1 -21.52 37.90 3.48
N GLU A 2 -20.48 37.99 4.30
CA GLU A 2 -19.08 37.81 3.90
C GLU A 2 -18.73 36.31 3.83
N ASN A 3 -18.15 35.90 2.68
CA ASN A 3 -17.87 34.51 2.32
C ASN A 3 -16.68 33.97 3.14
N ARG A 4 -16.96 33.33 4.30
CA ARG A 4 -15.93 32.80 5.21
C ARG A 4 -15.29 31.47 4.77
N PHE A 5 -15.37 31.08 3.50
CA PHE A 5 -14.91 29.76 3.03
C PHE A 5 -13.55 29.77 2.32
N GLN A 6 -12.84 30.89 2.22
CA GLN A 6 -11.62 30.98 1.39
C GLN A 6 -10.26 30.90 2.12
N ASN A 7 -10.21 30.66 3.43
CA ASN A 7 -8.93 30.58 4.17
C ASN A 7 -8.69 29.25 4.88
N GLN A 8 -9.11 28.13 4.27
CA GLN A 8 -8.58 26.83 4.69
C GLN A 8 -7.34 26.54 3.85
N GLN A 9 -6.19 26.92 4.41
CA GLN A 9 -4.87 26.53 3.90
C GLN A 9 -4.88 25.00 3.68
N PRO A 10 -4.41 24.50 2.52
CA PRO A 10 -4.42 23.07 2.27
C PRO A 10 -3.64 22.37 3.40
N PRO A 11 -4.12 21.20 3.86
CA PRO A 11 -3.48 20.48 4.95
C PRO A 11 -2.00 20.26 4.60
N VAL A 12 -1.10 20.81 5.43
CA VAL A 12 0.34 20.65 5.27
C VAL A 12 0.66 19.19 5.55
N PHE A 13 1.15 18.50 4.51
CA PHE A 13 1.48 17.08 4.59
C PHE A 13 2.92 16.91 5.12
N ASP A 14 3.08 16.21 6.25
CA ASP A 14 4.40 15.86 6.78
C ASP A 14 4.84 14.50 6.21
N PRO A 15 5.81 14.47 5.27
CA PRO A 15 6.28 13.25 4.64
C PRO A 15 6.97 12.29 5.62
N ASN A 16 7.38 12.76 6.80
CA ASN A 16 8.11 11.96 7.79
C ASN A 16 7.20 11.20 8.76
N THR A 17 5.88 11.35 8.63
CA THR A 17 4.88 10.58 9.40
C THR A 17 4.29 9.39 8.62
N LEU A 18 4.76 9.17 7.39
CA LEU A 18 4.40 8.03 6.53
C LEU A 18 5.19 6.77 6.89
N ASP A 19 5.11 6.33 8.14
CA ASP A 19 5.80 5.10 8.57
C ASP A 19 5.21 3.82 7.97
N GLU A 20 4.10 3.88 7.22
CA GLU A 20 3.58 2.70 6.54
C GLU A 20 2.94 3.08 5.22
N LYS A 21 3.60 2.78 4.09
CA LYS A 21 3.05 2.39 2.76
C LYS A 21 1.55 2.70 2.50
N PHE A 22 1.13 3.95 2.63
CA PHE A 22 -0.17 4.41 2.18
C PHE A 22 0.03 5.26 0.93
N GLU A 23 -0.72 4.94 -0.11
CA GLU A 23 -0.85 5.83 -1.27
C GLU A 23 -2.06 6.71 -1.04
N ILE A 24 -1.85 8.02 -1.05
CA ILE A 24 -2.91 9.02 -0.94
C ILE A 24 -3.29 9.43 -2.35
N VAL A 25 -4.52 9.11 -2.74
CA VAL A 25 -5.07 9.48 -4.05
C VAL A 25 -6.03 10.64 -3.86
N PHE A 26 -5.76 11.76 -4.54
CA PHE A 26 -6.60 12.95 -4.56
C PHE A 26 -7.47 12.93 -5.82
N ASP A 27 -8.78 13.10 -5.65
CA ASP A 27 -9.76 13.17 -6.73
C ASP A 27 -10.28 14.61 -6.85
N TYR A 28 -10.14 15.21 -8.03
CA TYR A 28 -10.49 16.60 -8.32
C TYR A 28 -11.65 16.66 -9.33
N ASP A 29 -12.54 17.65 -9.18
CA ASP A 29 -13.58 17.92 -10.17
C ASP A 29 -13.02 18.65 -11.42
N GLN A 30 -13.87 18.85 -12.44
CA GLN A 30 -13.51 19.54 -13.68
C GLN A 30 -13.14 21.03 -13.47
N ASN A 31 -13.44 21.59 -12.30
CA ASN A 31 -13.13 22.95 -11.91
C ASN A 31 -11.88 23.01 -11.01
N GLY A 32 -11.22 21.87 -10.74
CA GLY A 32 -10.03 21.78 -9.89
C GLY A 32 -10.31 21.72 -8.38
N ASN A 33 -11.56 21.58 -7.94
CA ASN A 33 -11.87 21.42 -6.52
C ASN A 33 -11.68 19.98 -6.06
N LEU A 34 -11.09 19.82 -4.87
CA LEU A 34 -10.90 18.51 -4.26
C LEU A 34 -12.25 17.91 -3.85
N ARG A 35 -12.64 16.79 -4.49
CA ARG A 35 -13.87 16.06 -4.15
C ARG A 35 -13.65 15.02 -3.08
N ARG A 36 -12.50 14.32 -3.12
CA ARG A 36 -12.25 13.17 -2.23
C ARG A 36 -10.77 12.93 -2.03
N ILE A 37 -10.41 12.56 -0.80
CA ILE A 37 -9.10 12.00 -0.45
C ILE A 37 -9.31 10.52 -0.13
N LYS A 38 -8.61 9.63 -0.83
CA LYS A 38 -8.64 8.19 -0.55
C LYS A 38 -7.29 7.74 -0.02
N LYS A 39 -7.29 7.18 1.19
CA LYS A 39 -6.12 6.52 1.78
C LYS A 39 -6.13 5.05 1.38
N VAL A 40 -5.23 4.64 0.50
CA VAL A 40 -5.10 3.25 0.06
C VAL A 40 -3.94 2.62 0.81
N ARG A 41 -4.20 1.57 1.60
CA ARG A 41 -3.13 0.72 2.13
C ARG A 41 -2.50 -0.02 0.96
N ARG A 42 -1.22 0.21 0.69
CA ARG A 42 -0.45 -0.80 -0.05
C ARG A 42 -0.21 -1.93 0.93
N HIS A 43 -1.06 -2.96 0.84
CA HIS A 43 -0.79 -4.22 1.50
C HIS A 43 0.38 -4.85 0.76
N GLU A 44 1.59 -4.56 1.23
CA GLU A 44 2.72 -5.35 0.80
C GLU A 44 2.52 -6.73 1.38
N ILE A 45 2.18 -7.66 0.48
CA ILE A 45 2.38 -9.09 0.67
C ILE A 45 3.90 -9.23 0.85
N GLY A 46 4.34 -9.02 2.08
CA GLY A 46 5.71 -8.71 2.40
C GLY A 46 6.64 -9.91 2.33
N PRO A 47 7.84 -9.83 2.94
CA PRO A 47 8.82 -10.93 2.97
C PRO A 47 8.25 -12.25 3.52
N PHE A 48 7.13 -12.21 4.24
CA PHE A 48 6.42 -13.39 4.72
C PHE A 48 5.93 -14.32 3.59
N PHE A 49 5.40 -13.78 2.48
CA PHE A 49 4.97 -14.63 1.37
C PHE A 49 6.16 -15.25 0.65
N ASN A 50 7.25 -14.49 0.48
CA ASN A 50 8.50 -15.00 -0.08
C ASN A 50 9.11 -16.11 0.80
N PHE A 51 9.06 -15.93 2.13
CA PHE A 51 9.49 -16.96 3.09
C PHE A 51 8.62 -18.21 3.02
N LEU A 52 7.29 -18.06 3.00
CA LEU A 52 6.37 -19.19 2.89
C LEU A 52 6.57 -19.95 1.56
N LEU A 53 6.77 -19.23 0.46
CA LEU A 53 7.06 -19.80 -0.85
C LEU A 53 8.39 -20.58 -0.83
N PHE A 54 9.44 -20.01 -0.24
CA PHE A 54 10.74 -20.68 -0.10
C PHE A 54 10.62 -21.99 0.69
N VAL A 55 9.93 -21.97 1.82
CA VAL A 55 9.69 -23.18 2.64
C VAL A 55 8.94 -24.24 1.83
N ALA A 56 7.89 -23.84 1.08
CA ALA A 56 7.14 -24.75 0.25
C ALA A 56 8.01 -25.43 -0.84
N ILE A 57 8.89 -24.66 -1.50
CA ILE A 57 9.82 -25.19 -2.50
C ILE A 57 10.79 -26.20 -1.88
N VAL A 58 11.38 -25.88 -0.73
CA VAL A 58 12.31 -26.78 -0.04
C VAL A 58 11.63 -28.09 0.35
N VAL A 59 10.43 -28.02 0.91
CA VAL A 59 9.64 -29.22 1.27
C VAL A 59 9.34 -30.07 0.04
N PHE A 60 8.94 -29.44 -1.06
CA PHE A 60 8.67 -30.13 -2.32
C PHE A 60 9.90 -30.86 -2.87
N LEU A 61 11.07 -30.23 -2.85
CA LEU A 61 12.33 -30.84 -3.28
C LEU A 61 12.70 -32.07 -2.42
N ILE A 62 12.53 -31.98 -1.10
CA ILE A 62 12.78 -33.11 -0.19
C ILE A 62 11.86 -34.29 -0.53
N ILE A 63 10.59 -34.03 -0.81
CA ILE A 63 9.61 -35.06 -1.21
C ILE A 63 10.05 -35.70 -2.53
N ILE A 64 10.48 -34.91 -3.52
CA ILE A 64 10.96 -35.45 -4.80
C ILE A 64 12.17 -36.35 -4.60
N VAL A 65 13.19 -35.89 -3.86
CA VAL A 65 14.39 -36.70 -3.59
C VAL A 65 14.03 -37.99 -2.86
N LYS A 66 13.08 -37.96 -1.92
CA LYS A 66 12.65 -39.18 -1.21
C LYS A 66 11.84 -40.16 -2.06
N ASN A 67 11.05 -39.69 -3.02
CA ASN A 67 10.15 -40.55 -3.80
C ASN A 67 10.71 -40.96 -5.16
N TYR A 68 11.61 -40.15 -5.71
CA TYR A 68 12.15 -40.31 -7.07
C TYR A 68 13.69 -40.25 -7.12
N GLY A 69 14.35 -39.93 -6.00
CA GLY A 69 15.78 -40.13 -5.88
C GLY A 69 16.06 -41.63 -5.79
N ALA A 70 16.79 -42.14 -6.78
CA ALA A 70 17.32 -43.49 -6.81
C ALA A 70 18.35 -43.73 -5.69
#